data_AF-A0A9E0F2R6-F1
#
_entry.id   AF-A0A9E0F2R6-F1
#
_cell.length_a   1.000
_cell.length_b   1.000
_cell.length_c   1.000
_cell.angle_alpha   90.00
_cell.angle_beta   90.00
_cell.angle_gamma   90.00
#
_symmetry.space_group_name_H-M   'P 1'
#
loop_
_entity.id
_entity.type
_entity.pdbx_description
1 polymer ?
#
loop_
_entity_poly.entity_id
_entity_poly.type
_entity_poly.pdbx_seq_one_letter_code
_entity_poly.pdbx_strand_id
1 'polypeptide(L)'
;SLDPKKKLAFDNSDLFKLEFVGEESASGLVTFSLTEKRTEDQIIELSTIRIVDNVYAKLQKKYDVFKTKTPLFTGNPITAKIGKKEGLEGGEKFEVLEMNQDPKTGAITYKNIGTIKVDKNLIWDNTYNPTNEENNSTPTIDRTTFSGGSKFYPGLLIKQIK
;
A
#
# COMPACT_ATOMS: atom_id res chain seq x y z
N SER A 1 29.85 5.44 -9.89
CA SER A 1 30.35 4.25 -10.60
C SER A 1 30.27 3.06 -9.67
N LEU A 2 29.80 1.90 -10.14
CA LEU A 2 29.74 0.66 -9.35
C LEU A 2 31.16 0.11 -9.18
N ASP A 3 31.59 -0.14 -7.95
CA ASP A 3 32.89 -0.75 -7.65
C ASP A 3 32.89 -2.22 -8.14
N PRO A 4 33.77 -2.59 -9.10
CA PRO A 4 33.81 -3.94 -9.66
C PRO A 4 34.03 -5.03 -8.60
N LYS A 5 34.79 -4.74 -7.53
CA LYS A 5 35.03 -5.71 -6.46
C LYS A 5 33.76 -5.97 -5.65
N LYS A 6 32.96 -4.94 -5.39
CA LYS A 6 31.67 -5.09 -4.68
C LYS A 6 30.66 -5.87 -5.50
N LYS A 7 30.59 -5.63 -6.81
CA LYS A 7 29.72 -6.40 -7.71
C LYS A 7 30.09 -7.89 -7.68
N LEU A 8 31.39 -8.20 -7.85
CA LEU A 8 31.86 -9.58 -7.86
C LEU A 8 31.66 -10.29 -6.52
N ALA A 9 31.78 -9.56 -5.40
CA ALA A 9 31.46 -10.09 -4.08
C ALA A 9 29.95 -10.34 -3.88
N PHE A 10 29.09 -9.47 -4.39
CA PHE A 10 27.62 -9.63 -4.32
C PHE A 10 27.14 -10.82 -5.17
N ASP A 11 27.62 -10.91 -6.43
CA ASP A 11 27.18 -11.92 -7.39
C ASP A 11 27.60 -13.35 -7.01
N ASN A 12 28.71 -13.50 -6.26
CA ASN A 12 29.26 -14.79 -5.83
C ASN A 12 29.09 -15.06 -4.33
N SER A 13 28.24 -14.29 -3.64
CA SER A 13 28.05 -14.44 -2.20
C SER A 13 27.10 -15.59 -1.88
N ASP A 14 27.57 -16.56 -1.10
CA ASP A 14 26.72 -17.62 -0.52
C ASP A 14 25.98 -17.19 0.76
N LEU A 15 26.14 -15.92 1.19
CA LEU A 15 25.53 -15.40 2.41
C LEU A 15 24.00 -15.26 2.32
N PHE A 16 23.45 -15.22 1.11
CA PHE A 16 22.03 -15.10 0.86
C PHE A 16 21.68 -15.79 -0.46
N LYS A 17 20.39 -16.11 -0.64
CA LYS A 17 19.84 -16.58 -1.90
C LYS A 17 18.80 -15.58 -2.36
N LEU A 18 18.90 -15.13 -3.61
CA LEU A 18 17.88 -14.30 -4.23
C LEU A 18 16.97 -15.19 -5.06
N GLU A 19 15.67 -15.02 -4.88
CA GLU A 19 14.65 -15.62 -5.73
C GLU A 19 13.98 -14.49 -6.52
N PHE A 20 13.92 -14.65 -7.84
CA PHE A 20 13.19 -13.72 -8.68
C PHE A 20 11.68 -13.96 -8.50
N VAL A 21 11.01 -13.02 -7.86
CA VAL A 21 9.57 -13.09 -7.61
C VAL A 21 8.77 -12.69 -8.85
N GLY A 22 9.19 -11.63 -9.55
CA GLY A 22 8.49 -11.11 -10.71
C GLY A 22 8.83 -9.66 -11.07
N GLU A 23 8.23 -9.19 -12.16
CA GLU A 23 8.38 -7.85 -12.71
C GLU A 23 7.00 -7.31 -13.12
N GLU A 24 6.80 -6.01 -12.95
CA GLU A 24 5.60 -5.28 -13.38
C GLU A 24 5.98 -3.94 -13.98
N SER A 25 5.15 -3.47 -14.91
CA SER A 25 5.30 -2.16 -15.53
C SER A 25 3.96 -1.41 -15.51
N ALA A 26 4.02 -0.08 -15.46
CA ALA A 26 2.84 0.77 -15.54
C ALA A 26 3.13 1.97 -16.43
N SER A 27 2.06 2.44 -17.08
CA SER A 27 2.06 3.66 -17.86
C SER A 27 0.84 4.47 -17.43
N GLY A 28 0.98 5.79 -17.39
CA GLY A 28 -0.12 6.69 -17.07
C GLY A 28 -0.04 7.93 -17.94
N LEU A 29 -1.20 8.41 -18.39
CA LEU A 29 -1.30 9.72 -19.01
C LEU A 29 -1.52 10.75 -17.89
N VAL A 30 -0.61 11.70 -17.77
CA VAL A 30 -0.83 12.88 -16.92
C VAL A 30 -1.17 14.04 -17.82
N THR A 31 -2.43 14.45 -17.78
CA THR A 31 -2.90 15.62 -18.51
C THR A 31 -2.64 16.88 -17.70
N PHE A 32 -2.37 17.97 -18.40
CA PHE A 32 -2.33 19.30 -17.78
C PHE A 32 -3.66 19.56 -17.07
N SER A 33 -3.60 20.08 -15.84
CA SER A 33 -4.82 20.48 -15.13
C SER A 33 -5.36 21.77 -15.75
N LEU A 34 -6.67 21.81 -16.01
CA LEU A 34 -7.36 23.02 -16.47
C LEU A 34 -7.56 24.03 -15.33
N THR A 35 -7.49 23.58 -14.07
CA THR A 35 -7.78 24.38 -12.88
C THR A 35 -6.53 24.77 -12.09
N GLU A 36 -5.45 24.02 -12.21
CA GLU A 36 -4.19 24.26 -11.49
C GLU A 36 -3.05 24.52 -12.48
N LYS A 37 -2.35 25.65 -12.30
CA LYS A 37 -1.13 25.92 -13.06
C LYS A 37 0.02 25.12 -12.46
N ARG A 38 0.43 24.05 -13.14
CA ARG A 38 1.64 23.27 -12.82
C ARG A 38 2.76 23.61 -13.81
N THR A 39 4.00 23.65 -13.33
CA THR A 39 5.18 23.71 -14.22
C THR A 39 5.39 22.36 -14.93
N GLU A 40 6.20 22.36 -15.99
CA GLU A 40 6.58 21.12 -16.68
C GLU A 40 7.27 20.13 -15.74
N ASP A 41 8.22 20.61 -14.92
CA ASP A 41 8.92 19.78 -13.93
C ASP A 41 7.96 19.15 -12.91
N GLN A 42 6.99 19.91 -12.40
CA GLN A 42 5.97 19.40 -11.49
C GLN A 42 5.09 18.32 -12.13
N ILE A 43 4.82 18.43 -13.43
CA ILE A 43 4.05 17.43 -14.17
C ILE A 43 4.87 16.15 -14.34
N ILE A 44 6.15 16.29 -14.69
CA ILE A 44 7.07 15.15 -14.82
C ILE A 44 7.24 14.43 -13.48
N GLU A 45 7.44 15.17 -12.39
CA GLU A 45 7.56 14.64 -11.03
C GLU A 45 6.28 13.89 -10.62
N LEU A 46 5.12 14.54 -10.76
CA LEU A 46 3.82 13.93 -10.46
C LEU A 46 3.60 12.64 -11.26
N SER A 47 3.93 12.66 -12.55
CA SER A 47 3.80 11.49 -13.43
C SER A 47 4.69 10.35 -12.97
N THR A 48 5.94 10.65 -12.66
CA THR A 48 6.92 9.65 -12.25
C THR A 48 6.48 8.99 -10.95
N ILE A 49 6.09 9.77 -9.95
CA ILE A 49 5.63 9.25 -8.65
C ILE A 49 4.39 8.37 -8.81
N ARG A 50 3.39 8.83 -9.57
CA ARG A 50 2.17 8.04 -9.82
C ARG A 50 2.43 6.74 -10.57
N ILE A 51 3.32 6.75 -11.55
CA ILE A 51 3.69 5.55 -12.30
C ILE A 51 4.38 4.55 -11.36
N VAL A 52 5.29 5.01 -10.52
CA VAL A 52 5.97 4.17 -9.52
C VAL A 52 4.96 3.56 -8.54
N ASP A 53 4.04 4.37 -7.99
CA ASP A 53 2.98 3.88 -7.09
C ASP A 53 2.10 2.82 -7.78
N ASN A 54 1.74 3.03 -9.06
CA ASN A 54 0.97 2.06 -9.84
C ASN A 54 1.73 0.74 -10.06
N VAL A 55 3.05 0.78 -10.29
CA VAL A 55 3.87 -0.45 -10.39
C VAL A 55 3.84 -1.21 -9.07
N TYR A 56 4.00 -0.52 -7.94
CA TYR A 56 3.90 -1.15 -6.62
C TYR A 56 2.52 -1.76 -6.39
N ALA A 57 1.44 -1.03 -6.68
CA ALA A 57 0.09 -1.57 -6.55
C ALA A 57 -0.12 -2.85 -7.38
N LYS A 58 0.42 -2.92 -8.60
CA LYS A 58 0.40 -4.14 -9.42
C LYS A 58 1.18 -5.30 -8.80
N LEU A 59 2.39 -5.03 -8.31
CA LEU A 59 3.19 -6.03 -7.60
C LEU A 59 2.45 -6.59 -6.38
N GLN A 60 1.87 -5.71 -5.56
CA GLN A 60 1.10 -6.07 -4.37
C GLN A 60 -0.13 -6.92 -4.71
N LYS A 61 -0.84 -6.60 -5.80
CA LYS A 61 -2.03 -7.37 -6.22
C LYS A 61 -1.65 -8.75 -6.76
N LYS A 62 -0.56 -8.86 -7.53
CA LYS A 62 -0.19 -10.08 -8.25
C LYS A 62 0.58 -11.09 -7.38
N TYR A 63 1.53 -10.60 -6.57
CA TYR A 63 2.47 -11.43 -5.82
C TYR A 63 2.23 -11.31 -4.31
N ASP A 64 1.95 -12.44 -3.66
CA ASP A 64 1.55 -12.46 -2.25
C ASP A 64 2.65 -11.94 -1.30
N VAL A 65 3.92 -12.08 -1.67
CA VAL A 65 5.06 -11.57 -0.88
C VAL A 65 5.09 -10.05 -0.80
N PHE A 66 4.50 -9.36 -1.78
CA PHE A 66 4.42 -7.90 -1.79
C PHE A 66 3.14 -7.38 -1.15
N LYS A 67 2.13 -8.22 -0.89
CA LYS A 67 0.89 -7.79 -0.24
C LYS A 67 1.19 -7.10 1.09
N THR A 68 0.78 -5.85 1.19
CA THR A 68 0.93 -5.05 2.39
C THR A 68 0.07 -5.63 3.51
N LYS A 69 0.65 -5.64 4.72
CA LYS A 69 -0.07 -5.91 5.96
C LYS A 69 -0.24 -4.59 6.67
N THR A 70 -1.45 -4.08 6.74
CA THR A 70 -1.74 -2.76 7.32
C THR A 70 -2.48 -2.95 8.63
N PRO A 71 -2.11 -2.26 9.73
CA PRO A 71 -2.91 -2.33 10.95
C PRO A 71 -4.24 -1.58 10.80
N LEU A 72 -5.29 -2.12 11.40
CA LEU A 72 -6.52 -1.38 11.65
C LEU A 72 -6.22 -0.20 12.57
N PHE A 73 -6.68 0.97 12.15
CA PHE A 73 -6.59 2.20 12.92
C PHE A 73 -7.75 2.30 13.92
N THR A 74 -8.97 1.94 13.50
CA THR A 74 -10.14 1.79 14.39
C THR A 74 -10.90 0.50 14.09
N GLY A 75 -11.58 -0.02 15.11
CA GLY A 75 -12.42 -1.22 15.01
C GLY A 75 -13.90 -0.97 14.74
N ASN A 76 -14.41 0.22 15.08
CA ASN A 76 -15.77 0.67 14.75
C ASN A 76 -15.82 2.22 14.67
N PRO A 77 -16.04 2.84 13.50
CA PRO A 77 -16.04 2.20 12.18
C PRO A 77 -14.69 1.50 11.91
N ILE A 78 -14.69 0.49 11.05
CA ILE A 78 -13.46 -0.24 10.71
C ILE A 78 -12.67 0.63 9.74
N THR A 79 -11.46 1.05 10.13
CA THR A 79 -10.64 1.92 9.29
C THR A 79 -9.17 1.52 9.29
N ALA A 80 -8.44 1.86 8.22
CA ALA A 80 -7.00 1.65 8.11
C ALA A 80 -6.33 2.74 7.27
N LYS A 81 -5.04 2.99 7.54
CA LYS A 81 -4.21 3.97 6.82
C LYS A 81 -3.63 3.36 5.54
N ILE A 82 -4.51 3.05 4.61
CA ILE A 82 -4.24 2.53 3.27
C ILE A 82 -5.23 3.20 2.31
N GLY A 83 -4.86 3.45 1.07
CA GLY A 83 -5.66 4.25 0.16
C GLY A 83 -5.37 4.00 -1.31
N LYS A 84 -5.64 5.02 -2.13
CA LYS A 84 -5.46 4.95 -3.58
C LYS A 84 -4.02 4.71 -4.01
N LYS A 85 -3.03 5.18 -3.23
CA LYS A 85 -1.60 4.94 -3.49
C LYS A 85 -1.27 3.44 -3.53
N GLU A 86 -1.94 2.65 -2.70
CA GLU A 86 -1.81 1.19 -2.67
C GLU A 86 -2.75 0.49 -3.67
N GLY A 87 -3.43 1.26 -4.53
CA GLY A 87 -4.27 0.75 -5.60
C GLY A 87 -5.69 0.36 -5.19
N LEU A 88 -6.22 0.98 -4.12
CA LEU A 88 -7.63 0.81 -3.75
C LEU A 88 -8.56 1.65 -4.63
N GLU A 89 -9.55 0.98 -5.23
CA GLU A 89 -10.61 1.56 -6.07
C GLU A 89 -12.00 1.33 -5.46
N GLY A 90 -12.08 0.41 -4.50
CA GLY A 90 -13.23 0.14 -3.67
C GLY A 90 -13.91 -1.18 -3.99
N GLY A 91 -14.40 -1.83 -2.93
CA GLY A 91 -14.99 -3.17 -2.99
C GLY A 91 -13.98 -4.31 -2.90
N GLU A 92 -12.67 -4.02 -2.85
CA GLU A 92 -11.64 -5.00 -2.52
C GLU A 92 -11.90 -5.58 -1.12
N LYS A 93 -11.52 -6.84 -0.96
CA LYS A 93 -11.70 -7.56 0.30
C LYS A 93 -10.35 -7.78 0.97
N PHE A 94 -10.39 -7.77 2.30
CA PHE A 94 -9.24 -8.01 3.15
C PHE A 94 -9.61 -9.06 4.19
N GLU A 95 -8.69 -9.97 4.46
CA GLU A 95 -8.75 -10.76 5.68
C GLU A 95 -8.24 -9.94 6.86
N VAL A 96 -8.85 -10.15 8.03
CA VAL A 96 -8.42 -9.56 9.31
C VAL A 96 -7.68 -10.62 10.11
N LEU A 97 -6.46 -10.30 10.50
CA LEU A 97 -5.50 -11.20 11.10
C LEU A 97 -5.20 -10.76 12.54
N GLU A 98 -5.42 -11.68 13.48
CA GLU A 98 -5.02 -11.52 14.88
C GLU A 98 -3.66 -12.18 15.09
N MET A 99 -2.73 -11.40 15.64
CA MET A 99 -1.40 -11.86 15.99
C MET A 99 -1.46 -12.70 17.27
N ASN A 100 -1.03 -13.95 17.19
CA ASN A 100 -0.93 -14.86 18.32
C ASN A 100 0.54 -15.19 18.54
N GLN A 101 1.05 -14.89 19.74
CA GLN A 101 2.39 -15.25 20.14
C GLN A 101 2.34 -16.51 21.02
N ASP A 102 3.11 -17.53 20.65
CA ASP A 102 3.29 -18.70 21.51
C ASP A 102 4.06 -18.29 22.78
N PRO A 103 3.47 -18.44 23.99
CA PRO A 103 4.12 -18.05 25.24
C PRO A 103 5.42 -18.81 25.54
N LYS A 104 5.61 -20.00 24.95
CA LYS A 104 6.78 -20.87 25.21
C LYS A 104 7.91 -20.64 24.21
N THR A 105 7.58 -20.52 22.93
CA THR A 105 8.58 -20.40 21.85
C THR A 105 8.80 -18.97 21.39
N GLY A 106 7.90 -18.05 21.74
CA GLY A 106 7.88 -16.69 21.22
C GLY A 106 7.47 -16.59 19.75
N ALA A 107 7.11 -17.70 19.11
CA ALA A 107 6.74 -17.74 17.70
C ALA A 107 5.45 -16.96 17.44
N ILE A 108 5.46 -16.13 16.39
CA ILE A 108 4.31 -15.32 15.99
C ILE A 108 3.55 -16.06 14.90
N THR A 109 2.25 -16.25 15.12
CA THR A 109 1.30 -16.80 14.14
C THR A 109 0.19 -15.79 13.90
N TYR A 110 -0.45 -15.88 12.73
CA TYR A 110 -1.55 -15.00 12.36
C TYR A 110 -2.79 -15.84 12.13
N LYS A 111 -3.85 -15.56 12.89
CA LYS A 111 -5.15 -16.22 12.75
C LYS A 111 -6.11 -15.31 12.01
N ASN A 112 -6.73 -15.82 10.95
CA ASN A 112 -7.82 -15.11 10.29
C ASN A 112 -9.07 -15.14 11.20
N ILE A 113 -9.57 -13.95 11.55
CA ILE A 113 -10.73 -13.74 12.42
C ILE A 113 -11.91 -13.07 11.69
N GLY A 114 -11.79 -12.84 10.38
CA GLY A 114 -12.89 -12.31 9.58
C GLY A 114 -12.45 -11.70 8.25
N THR A 115 -13.42 -11.13 7.54
CA THR A 115 -13.22 -10.46 6.25
C THR A 115 -13.93 -9.12 6.26
N ILE A 116 -13.26 -8.11 5.72
CA ILE A 116 -13.77 -6.75 5.55
C ILE A 116 -13.69 -6.34 4.09
N LYS A 117 -14.52 -5.38 3.69
CA LYS A 117 -14.61 -4.89 2.32
C LYS A 117 -14.47 -3.37 2.29
N VAL A 118 -13.63 -2.86 1.39
CA VAL A 118 -13.43 -1.42 1.20
C VAL A 118 -14.75 -0.76 0.80
N ASP A 119 -15.12 0.31 1.50
CA ASP A 119 -16.23 1.17 1.10
C ASP A 119 -15.80 2.10 -0.03
N LYS A 120 -16.47 2.01 -1.18
CA LYS A 120 -16.16 2.78 -2.39
C LYS A 120 -16.29 4.29 -2.17
N ASN A 121 -17.13 4.72 -1.24
CA ASN A 121 -17.39 6.13 -0.99
C ASN A 121 -16.44 6.73 0.05
N LEU A 122 -15.68 5.90 0.77
CA LEU A 122 -14.85 6.30 1.91
C LEU A 122 -13.41 5.79 1.76
N ILE A 123 -12.81 6.04 0.60
CA ILE A 123 -11.41 5.69 0.29
C ILE A 123 -10.53 6.92 0.50
N TRP A 124 -9.42 6.73 1.22
CA TRP A 124 -8.42 7.77 1.39
C TRP A 124 -7.61 7.98 0.11
N ASP A 125 -7.61 9.21 -0.41
CA ASP A 125 -6.69 9.62 -1.46
C ASP A 125 -5.36 10.09 -0.84
N ASN A 126 -4.41 9.15 -0.71
CA ASN A 126 -3.06 9.39 -0.22
C ASN A 126 -2.03 9.49 -1.35
N THR A 127 -2.48 9.80 -2.57
CA THR A 127 -1.57 10.00 -3.72
C THR A 127 -0.84 11.33 -3.60
N TYR A 128 0.39 11.37 -4.09
CA TYR A 128 1.18 12.60 -4.12
C TYR A 128 0.52 13.64 -5.04
N ASN A 129 0.48 14.90 -4.59
CA ASN A 129 0.11 16.04 -5.41
C ASN A 129 1.01 17.24 -5.07
N PRO A 130 1.83 17.75 -6.02
CA PRO A 130 2.77 18.84 -5.76
C PRO A 130 2.10 20.18 -5.46
N THR A 131 0.80 20.35 -5.78
CA THR A 131 0.06 21.59 -5.50
C THR A 131 -0.65 21.60 -4.15
N ASN A 132 -0.57 20.50 -3.39
CA ASN A 132 -1.28 20.33 -2.13
C ASN A 132 -0.50 20.80 -0.89
N GLU A 133 0.66 21.45 -1.03
CA GLU A 133 1.48 21.79 0.14
C GLU A 133 0.87 22.86 1.07
N GLU A 134 -0.22 23.56 0.71
CA GLU A 134 -0.81 24.61 1.59
C GLU A 134 -2.35 24.74 1.56
N ASN A 135 -3.13 23.69 1.30
CA ASN A 135 -4.59 23.77 1.46
C ASN A 135 -5.09 23.05 2.72
N ASN A 136 -4.95 23.74 3.86
CA ASN A 136 -5.64 23.46 5.14
C ASN A 136 -7.17 23.63 5.02
N SER A 137 -7.83 22.99 4.05
CA SER A 137 -9.28 23.17 3.84
C SER A 137 -10.02 21.95 3.31
N THR A 138 -9.58 20.73 3.65
CA THR A 138 -10.51 19.60 3.90
C THR A 138 -9.76 18.39 4.45
N PRO A 139 -10.10 17.87 5.64
CA PRO A 139 -9.98 16.47 5.91
C PRO A 139 -11.39 15.90 5.82
N THR A 140 -11.83 15.44 4.65
CA THR A 140 -13.03 14.60 4.67
C THR A 140 -12.66 13.16 4.99
N ILE A 141 -11.49 12.69 4.51
CA ILE A 141 -11.05 11.31 4.69
C ILE A 141 -9.53 11.27 4.83
N ASP A 142 -9.03 10.82 5.98
CA ASP A 142 -7.60 10.60 6.25
C ASP A 142 -7.24 9.10 6.34
N ARG A 143 -8.21 8.22 6.08
CA ARG A 143 -8.12 6.76 6.20
C ARG A 143 -9.23 6.09 5.42
N THR A 144 -8.99 4.88 4.92
CA THR A 144 -10.04 4.13 4.22
C THR A 144 -10.95 3.45 5.24
N THR A 145 -12.26 3.50 4.98
CA THR A 145 -13.29 2.82 5.77
C THR A 145 -13.67 1.50 5.13
N PHE A 146 -13.97 0.52 5.98
CA PHE A 146 -14.34 -0.83 5.59
C PHE A 146 -15.69 -1.21 6.20
N SER A 147 -16.37 -2.13 5.53
CA SER A 147 -17.62 -2.75 5.97
C SER A 147 -17.44 -4.25 6.17
N GLY A 148 -18.30 -4.86 7.00
CA GLY A 148 -18.30 -6.30 7.29
C GLY A 148 -17.58 -6.67 8.60
N GLY A 149 -17.87 -7.87 9.11
CA GLY A 149 -17.39 -8.32 10.41
C GLY A 149 -17.94 -7.50 11.59
N SER A 150 -17.57 -7.89 12.80
CA SER A 150 -17.85 -7.14 14.03
C SER A 150 -16.78 -7.47 15.07
N LYS A 151 -16.63 -6.63 16.10
CA LYS A 151 -15.69 -6.83 17.23
C LYS A 151 -14.19 -6.75 16.86
N PHE A 152 -13.84 -6.05 15.79
CA PHE A 152 -12.44 -5.72 15.54
C PHE A 152 -11.98 -4.58 16.45
N TYR A 153 -10.67 -4.51 16.68
CA TYR A 153 -10.03 -3.48 17.50
C TYR A 153 -8.75 -2.98 16.81
N PRO A 154 -8.25 -1.77 17.17
CA PRO A 154 -7.02 -1.22 16.60
C PRO A 154 -5.82 -2.18 16.74
N GLY A 155 -4.96 -2.22 15.73
CA GLY A 155 -3.73 -3.02 15.73
C GLY A 155 -3.84 -4.41 15.09
N LEU A 156 -5.06 -4.93 14.86
CA LEU A 156 -5.25 -6.12 14.01
C LEU A 156 -4.73 -5.85 12.60
N LEU A 157 -4.09 -6.83 11.95
CA LEU A 157 -3.55 -6.64 10.60
C LEU A 157 -4.59 -6.99 9.54
N ILE A 158 -4.59 -6.24 8.44
CA ILE A 158 -5.40 -6.54 7.27
C ILE A 158 -4.50 -6.88 6.09
N LYS A 159 -4.89 -7.90 5.31
CA LYS A 159 -4.19 -8.32 4.08
C LYS A 159 -5.19 -8.51 2.95
N GLN A 160 -4.89 -7.96 1.78
CA GLN A 160 -5.79 -8.06 0.64
C GLN A 160 -5.92 -9.51 0.15
N ILE A 161 -7.16 -9.96 -0.09
CA ILE A 161 -7.44 -11.26 -0.68
C ILE A 161 -7.76 -11.09 -2.18
N LYS A 162 -7.45 -12.13 -2.98
CA LYS A 162 -7.76 -12.17 -4.41
C LYS A 162 -9.26 -12.31 -4.64
#